data_AF-A0A429X830-F1
#
_entry.id   AF-A0A429X830-F1
#
_cell.length_a   1.000
_cell.length_b   1.000
_cell.length_c   1.000
_cell.angle_alpha   90.00
_cell.angle_beta   90.00
_cell.angle_gamma   90.00
#
_symmetry.space_group_name_H-M   'P 1'
#
loop_
_entity.id
_entity.type
_entity.pdbx_description
1 polymer ?
#
loop_
_entity_poly.entity_id
_entity_poly.type
_entity_poly.pdbx_seq_one_letter_code
_entity_poly.pdbx_strand_id
1 'polypeptide(L)'
;MSKTQRTIRGFLYIFKGERLLKQNKKEEAVTEFEKVIKIFPNHFYTNLQLAKFQMEKKDWESSEKYWDKVYKKGKREFNDKCFLDYAKTVRLNNHFSKAIKILEEARFEFPMDKLILMELTDLYKEFGSYNKAETLLKAAVKNYPEDQSLFDELINIIILKRDWPTAIEKLERINNSFEYEIILSMLYKIVGQSEKANNLFDSILKKYEQAIIEDEKGYRKIIVFDNGESRIEFYKCLKKTDAIMLTFDSINMEWHDSSFAFKLLMRQNLDILAVRKKKKQTYQQDLTQQDYVAAANPIIKGYKDKMAYGFSLGAYNVLYFASLLNCRVLALSPRLSIHPVYGKTKVILRFKMEYELSFPPNDSISPIIVFDPKNALDNRYVNESILKSFPNAKLVKIPYGGHGIAPHLLKMGLLKKFVVDFINGALPKYDRKKKQASPVYFRNLGTECLKHNKLNWALQLAKRSLDAVPADKNSIKLMINVLKRLNEYEEALEFTRKSIKLVPNVLDIRLYLVDIYIHLRQLDNAETEIMKAEKKFGNKKSIIKRKDIINNIKKTHLPDPKTKQIS
;
A
#
# COMPACT_ATOMS: atom_id res chain seq x y z
N MET A 1 -34.10 -22.12 47.73
CA MET A 1 -33.12 -21.34 48.50
C MET A 1 -33.70 -19.97 48.81
N SER A 2 -33.68 -19.56 50.07
CA SER A 2 -34.08 -18.20 50.48
C SER A 2 -33.12 -17.15 49.90
N LYS A 3 -33.56 -15.89 49.82
CA LYS A 3 -32.74 -14.75 49.37
C LYS A 3 -31.42 -14.67 50.16
N THR A 4 -31.49 -14.87 51.48
CA THR A 4 -30.35 -14.89 52.39
C THR A 4 -29.36 -16.02 52.08
N GLN A 5 -29.85 -17.24 51.81
CA GLN A 5 -28.98 -18.37 51.42
C GLN A 5 -28.27 -18.13 50.08
N ARG A 6 -28.93 -17.48 49.12
CA ARG A 6 -28.31 -17.13 47.83
C ARG A 6 -27.20 -16.10 48.02
N THR A 7 -27.42 -15.11 48.87
CA THR A 7 -26.44 -14.06 49.18
C THR A 7 -25.19 -14.65 49.85
N ILE A 8 -25.35 -15.46 50.90
CA ILE A 8 -24.23 -16.12 51.60
C ILE A 8 -23.41 -16.99 50.62
N ARG A 9 -24.10 -17.74 49.76
CA ARG A 9 -23.45 -18.59 48.75
C ARG A 9 -22.66 -17.77 47.72
N GLY A 10 -23.16 -16.60 47.33
CA GLY A 10 -22.44 -15.68 46.46
C GLY A 10 -21.12 -15.19 47.08
N PHE A 11 -21.13 -14.80 48.36
CA PHE A 11 -19.90 -14.42 49.08
C PHE A 11 -18.92 -15.58 49.23
N LEU A 12 -19.40 -16.80 49.48
CA LEU A 12 -18.55 -17.99 49.53
C LEU A 12 -17.80 -18.23 48.21
N TYR A 13 -18.49 -18.07 47.07
CA TYR A 13 -17.85 -18.20 45.76
C TYR A 13 -16.81 -17.09 45.50
N ILE A 14 -17.04 -15.87 45.99
CA ILE A 14 -16.03 -14.78 45.93
C ILE A 14 -14.76 -15.20 46.69
N PHE A 15 -14.88 -15.58 47.96
CA PHE A 15 -13.74 -15.99 48.78
C PHE A 15 -12.99 -17.20 48.20
N LYS A 16 -13.73 -18.17 47.65
CA LYS A 16 -13.12 -19.33 46.99
C LYS A 16 -12.34 -18.91 45.74
N GLY A 17 -12.91 -18.06 44.89
CA GLY A 17 -12.24 -17.52 43.71
C GLY A 17 -10.96 -16.76 44.06
N GLU A 18 -11.00 -15.91 45.09
CA GLU A 18 -9.81 -15.18 45.58
C GLU A 18 -8.69 -16.11 46.06
N ARG A 19 -9.05 -17.15 46.84
CA ARG A 19 -8.07 -18.15 47.28
C ARG A 19 -7.46 -18.89 46.10
N LEU A 20 -8.25 -19.25 45.09
CA LEU A 20 -7.75 -19.91 43.88
C LEU A 20 -6.80 -19.01 43.08
N LEU A 21 -7.08 -17.71 42.98
CA LEU A 21 -6.13 -16.75 42.39
C LEU A 21 -4.80 -16.69 43.14
N LYS A 22 -4.83 -16.68 44.49
CA LYS A 22 -3.59 -16.73 45.31
C LYS A 22 -2.80 -18.02 45.11
N GLN A 23 -3.45 -19.11 44.70
CA GLN A 23 -2.84 -20.40 44.38
C GLN A 23 -2.40 -20.50 42.90
N ASN A 24 -2.49 -19.41 42.13
CA ASN A 24 -2.22 -19.36 40.69
C ASN A 24 -3.14 -20.29 39.85
N LYS A 25 -4.32 -20.64 40.36
CA LYS A 25 -5.33 -21.48 39.69
C LYS A 25 -6.38 -20.60 39.02
N LYS A 26 -5.99 -19.87 37.98
CA LYS A 26 -6.80 -18.81 37.36
C LYS A 26 -8.08 -19.32 36.71
N GLU A 27 -8.04 -20.44 35.99
CA GLU A 27 -9.18 -21.03 35.31
C GLU A 27 -10.25 -21.52 36.30
N GLU A 28 -9.80 -22.16 37.40
CA GLU A 28 -10.68 -22.59 38.48
C GLU A 28 -11.33 -21.37 39.17
N ALA A 29 -10.55 -20.30 39.41
CA ALA A 29 -11.06 -19.07 40.00
C ALA A 29 -12.14 -18.41 39.13
N VAL A 30 -11.93 -18.35 37.82
CA VAL A 30 -12.90 -17.83 36.84
C VAL A 30 -14.19 -18.62 36.87
N THR A 31 -14.11 -19.94 36.98
CA THR A 31 -15.30 -20.81 37.10
C THR A 31 -16.12 -20.48 38.36
N GLU A 32 -15.47 -20.16 39.48
CA GLU A 32 -16.16 -19.71 40.68
C GLU A 32 -16.73 -18.28 40.53
N PHE A 33 -16.01 -17.37 39.88
CA PHE A 33 -16.49 -16.02 39.58
C PHE A 33 -17.68 -15.99 38.61
N GLU A 34 -17.75 -16.92 37.66
CA GLU A 34 -18.91 -17.09 36.78
C GLU A 34 -20.18 -17.52 37.56
N LYS A 35 -20.02 -18.26 38.66
CA LYS A 35 -21.15 -18.55 39.57
C LYS A 35 -21.54 -17.31 40.37
N VAL A 36 -20.59 -16.46 40.76
CA VAL A 36 -20.87 -15.18 41.44
C VAL A 36 -21.71 -14.28 40.56
N ILE A 37 -21.36 -14.07 39.28
CA ILE A 37 -22.12 -13.17 38.41
C ILE A 37 -23.55 -13.64 38.12
N LYS A 38 -23.85 -14.95 38.28
CA LYS A 38 -25.24 -15.45 38.22
C LYS A 38 -26.10 -15.00 39.41
N ILE A 39 -25.48 -14.73 40.56
CA ILE A 39 -26.14 -14.30 41.80
C ILE A 39 -26.07 -12.77 41.94
N PHE A 40 -24.89 -12.20 41.66
CA PHE A 40 -24.59 -10.77 41.72
C PHE A 40 -24.05 -10.27 40.37
N PRO A 41 -24.93 -9.99 39.39
CA PRO A 41 -24.50 -9.63 38.03
C PRO A 41 -23.58 -8.42 37.92
N ASN A 42 -23.61 -7.53 38.91
CA ASN A 42 -22.87 -6.27 38.93
C ASN A 42 -21.85 -6.18 40.09
N HIS A 43 -21.41 -7.30 40.64
CA HIS A 43 -20.38 -7.30 41.68
C HIS A 43 -19.05 -6.78 41.12
N PHE A 44 -18.51 -5.69 41.69
CA PHE A 44 -17.35 -4.97 41.16
C PHE A 44 -16.12 -5.86 41.01
N TYR A 45 -15.64 -6.43 42.12
CA TYR A 45 -14.41 -7.22 42.16
C TYR A 45 -14.46 -8.42 41.20
N THR A 46 -15.58 -9.12 41.15
CA THR A 46 -15.75 -10.29 40.27
C THR A 46 -15.74 -9.90 38.79
N ASN A 47 -16.47 -8.86 38.41
CA ASN A 47 -16.44 -8.39 37.02
C ASN A 47 -15.05 -7.86 36.65
N LEU A 48 -14.33 -7.23 37.58
CA LEU A 48 -12.94 -6.78 37.39
C LEU A 48 -11.98 -7.95 37.13
N GLN A 49 -12.05 -9.02 37.94
CA GLN A 49 -11.21 -10.21 37.73
C GLN A 49 -11.53 -10.92 36.41
N LEU A 50 -12.81 -11.04 36.06
CA LEU A 50 -13.24 -11.62 34.79
C LEU A 50 -12.76 -10.76 33.61
N ALA A 51 -12.88 -9.43 33.68
CA ALA A 51 -12.39 -8.53 32.63
C ALA A 51 -10.89 -8.72 32.38
N LYS A 52 -10.08 -8.72 33.44
CA LYS A 52 -8.62 -8.95 33.38
C LYS A 52 -8.26 -10.32 32.82
N PHE A 53 -8.95 -11.37 33.25
CA PHE A 53 -8.73 -12.71 32.70
C PHE A 53 -9.02 -12.78 31.20
N GLN A 54 -10.08 -12.11 30.72
CA GLN A 54 -10.36 -12.05 29.28
C GLN A 54 -9.32 -11.21 28.51
N MET A 55 -8.74 -10.17 29.12
CA MET A 55 -7.59 -9.46 28.54
C MET A 55 -6.38 -10.39 28.36
N GLU A 56 -6.08 -11.23 29.35
CA GLU A 56 -4.99 -12.22 29.26
C GLU A 56 -5.22 -13.21 28.11
N LYS A 57 -6.49 -13.61 27.88
CA LYS A 57 -6.91 -14.43 26.73
C LYS A 57 -6.96 -13.69 25.40
N LYS A 58 -6.78 -12.36 25.40
CA LYS A 58 -6.98 -11.47 24.24
C LYS A 58 -8.41 -11.52 23.67
N ASP A 59 -9.38 -11.91 24.49
CA ASP A 59 -10.81 -11.82 24.17
C ASP A 59 -11.31 -10.42 24.57
N TRP A 60 -11.03 -9.45 23.70
CA TRP A 60 -11.34 -8.04 23.94
C TRP A 60 -12.84 -7.77 23.99
N GLU A 61 -13.66 -8.51 23.24
CA GLU A 61 -15.10 -8.34 23.22
C GLU A 61 -15.74 -8.76 24.56
N SER A 62 -15.37 -9.94 25.07
CA SER A 62 -15.85 -10.38 26.39
C SER A 62 -15.28 -9.51 27.49
N SER A 63 -14.01 -9.14 27.41
CA SER A 63 -13.37 -8.26 28.38
C SER A 63 -14.08 -6.90 28.47
N GLU A 64 -14.40 -6.27 27.34
CA GLU A 64 -15.11 -4.99 27.30
C GLU A 64 -16.48 -5.10 27.97
N LYS A 65 -17.23 -6.19 27.75
CA LYS A 65 -18.54 -6.41 28.40
C LYS A 65 -18.43 -6.46 29.93
N TYR A 66 -17.36 -7.05 30.46
CA TYR A 66 -17.12 -7.06 31.90
C TYR A 66 -16.68 -5.67 32.39
N TRP A 67 -15.77 -5.00 31.70
CA TRP A 67 -15.37 -3.63 32.04
C TRP A 67 -16.53 -2.64 32.03
N ASP A 68 -17.45 -2.73 31.08
CA ASP A 68 -18.68 -1.92 31.03
C ASP A 68 -19.51 -2.07 32.32
N LYS A 69 -19.57 -3.27 32.90
CA LYS A 69 -20.28 -3.53 34.17
C LYS A 69 -19.53 -2.94 35.36
N VAL A 70 -18.19 -3.10 35.39
CA VAL A 70 -17.34 -2.51 36.43
C VAL A 70 -17.49 -0.98 36.41
N TYR A 71 -17.44 -0.38 35.23
CA TYR A 71 -17.55 1.07 35.01
C TYR A 71 -18.90 1.65 35.45
N LYS A 72 -20.01 1.02 35.06
CA LYS A 72 -21.37 1.51 35.36
C LYS A 72 -21.72 1.51 36.85
N LYS A 73 -21.18 0.57 37.65
CA LYS A 73 -21.63 0.34 39.03
C LYS A 73 -20.58 0.60 40.11
N GLY A 74 -19.29 0.66 39.74
CA GLY A 74 -18.19 0.86 40.68
C GLY A 74 -17.25 1.99 40.30
N LYS A 75 -17.73 3.04 39.62
CA LYS A 75 -16.90 4.21 39.24
C LYS A 75 -16.14 4.82 40.43
N ARG A 76 -16.69 4.77 41.65
CA ARG A 76 -16.03 5.26 42.87
C ARG A 76 -14.81 4.44 43.29
N GLU A 77 -14.73 3.17 42.88
CA GLU A 77 -13.62 2.24 43.18
C GLU A 77 -12.61 2.16 42.03
N PHE A 78 -12.81 2.96 40.97
CA PHE A 78 -11.98 2.95 39.76
C PHE A 78 -10.71 3.77 39.99
N ASN A 79 -9.56 3.10 40.03
CA ASN A 79 -8.26 3.76 40.05
C ASN A 79 -7.69 3.95 38.64
N ASP A 80 -6.59 4.69 38.55
CA ASP A 80 -5.75 4.88 37.37
C ASP A 80 -5.58 3.60 36.53
N LYS A 81 -5.20 2.49 37.16
CA LYS A 81 -4.98 1.20 36.48
C LYS A 81 -6.26 0.64 35.86
N CYS A 82 -7.40 0.79 36.53
CA CYS A 82 -8.69 0.34 35.97
C CYS A 82 -9.06 1.15 34.73
N PHE A 83 -8.82 2.47 34.73
CA PHE A 83 -9.01 3.30 33.54
C PHE A 83 -8.11 2.87 32.38
N LEU A 84 -6.82 2.64 32.65
CA LEU A 84 -5.85 2.22 31.65
C LEU A 84 -6.19 0.84 31.04
N ASP A 85 -6.47 -0.16 31.88
CA ASP A 85 -6.82 -1.51 31.43
C ASP A 85 -8.14 -1.51 30.62
N TYR A 86 -9.11 -0.70 31.04
CA TYR A 86 -10.37 -0.57 30.33
C TYR A 86 -10.19 0.12 28.97
N ALA A 87 -9.52 1.28 28.94
CA ALA A 87 -9.24 1.99 27.70
C ALA A 87 -8.45 1.14 26.71
N LYS A 88 -7.45 0.38 27.18
CA LYS A 88 -6.68 -0.58 26.39
C LYS A 88 -7.58 -1.67 25.80
N THR A 89 -8.48 -2.24 26.59
CA THR A 89 -9.43 -3.26 26.12
C THR A 89 -10.31 -2.72 25.00
N VAL A 90 -10.89 -1.53 25.22
CA VAL A 90 -11.78 -0.87 24.26
C VAL A 90 -11.03 -0.48 22.98
N ARG A 91 -9.79 0.02 23.10
CA ARG A 91 -8.90 0.31 21.96
C ARG A 91 -8.61 -0.95 21.13
N LEU A 92 -8.23 -2.05 21.78
CA LEU A 92 -7.93 -3.33 21.11
C LEU A 92 -9.17 -4.03 20.55
N ASN A 93 -10.37 -3.69 21.05
CA ASN A 93 -11.65 -4.04 20.44
C ASN A 93 -12.09 -3.08 19.32
N ASN A 94 -11.20 -2.21 18.83
CA ASN A 94 -11.44 -1.21 17.78
C ASN A 94 -12.50 -0.13 18.12
N HIS A 95 -12.87 0.04 19.38
CA HIS A 95 -13.82 1.07 19.85
C HIS A 95 -13.13 2.37 20.28
N PHE A 96 -12.28 2.92 19.41
CA PHE A 96 -11.35 4.01 19.77
C PHE A 96 -11.99 5.27 20.36
N SER A 97 -13.14 5.70 19.85
CA SER A 97 -13.83 6.90 20.37
C SER A 97 -14.27 6.73 21.82
N LYS A 98 -14.63 5.50 22.21
CA LYS A 98 -14.95 5.14 23.59
C LYS A 98 -13.68 5.09 24.45
N ALA A 99 -12.57 4.57 23.92
CA ALA A 99 -11.28 4.57 24.62
C ALA A 99 -10.78 5.99 24.93
N ILE A 100 -10.90 6.92 23.97
CA ILE A 100 -10.57 8.34 24.18
C ILE A 100 -11.42 8.94 25.30
N LYS A 101 -12.74 8.73 25.29
CA LYS A 101 -13.64 9.24 26.35
C LYS A 101 -13.26 8.70 27.74
N ILE A 102 -12.96 7.40 27.83
CA ILE A 102 -12.54 6.77 29.09
C ILE A 102 -11.26 7.42 29.62
N LEU A 103 -10.27 7.69 28.76
CA LEU A 103 -9.02 8.34 29.17
C LEU A 103 -9.14 9.85 29.41
N GLU A 104 -10.04 10.54 28.72
CA GLU A 104 -10.38 11.94 29.02
C GLU A 104 -11.00 12.06 30.43
N GLU A 105 -11.88 11.13 30.80
CA GLU A 105 -12.42 11.02 32.17
C GLU A 105 -11.32 10.63 33.17
N ALA A 106 -10.47 9.66 32.83
CA ALA A 106 -9.35 9.26 33.68
C ALA A 106 -8.40 10.44 33.98
N ARG A 107 -8.14 11.29 32.98
CA ARG A 107 -7.33 12.50 33.14
C ARG A 107 -8.01 13.54 34.03
N PHE A 108 -9.34 13.58 34.09
CA PHE A 108 -10.03 14.49 35.01
C PHE A 108 -9.82 14.08 36.47
N GLU A 109 -9.89 12.77 36.76
CA GLU A 109 -9.68 12.20 38.10
C GLU A 109 -8.20 12.16 38.50
N PHE A 110 -7.32 11.86 37.53
CA PHE A 110 -5.87 11.69 37.71
C PHE A 110 -5.09 12.61 36.76
N PRO A 111 -5.15 13.95 36.96
CA PRO A 111 -4.65 14.94 36.00
C PRO A 111 -3.15 14.89 35.73
N MET A 112 -2.38 14.31 36.64
CA MET A 112 -0.93 14.22 36.54
C MET A 112 -0.45 12.78 36.30
N ASP A 113 -1.32 11.79 36.17
CA ASP A 113 -0.84 10.43 35.92
C ASP A 113 -0.16 10.32 34.56
N LYS A 114 1.15 10.04 34.59
CA LYS A 114 1.98 9.97 33.39
C LYS A 114 1.47 8.94 32.37
N LEU A 115 1.04 7.76 32.82
CA LEU A 115 0.59 6.70 31.92
C LEU A 115 -0.72 7.08 31.23
N ILE A 116 -1.66 7.69 31.95
CA ILE A 116 -2.91 8.20 31.38
C ILE A 116 -2.62 9.29 30.34
N LEU A 117 -1.72 10.22 30.65
CA LEU A 117 -1.32 11.28 29.70
C LEU A 117 -0.70 10.67 28.43
N MET A 118 0.16 9.67 28.56
CA MET A 118 0.81 8.99 27.44
C MET A 118 -0.17 8.19 26.58
N GLU A 119 -1.02 7.36 27.18
CA GLU A 119 -2.01 6.57 26.42
C GLU A 119 -3.03 7.46 25.68
N LEU A 120 -3.46 8.56 26.30
CA LEU A 120 -4.35 9.51 25.65
C LEU A 120 -3.64 10.27 24.51
N THR A 121 -2.38 10.62 24.71
CA THR A 121 -1.52 11.23 23.67
C THR A 121 -1.37 10.29 22.47
N ASP A 122 -1.09 9.01 22.71
CA ASP A 122 -0.95 8.01 21.65
C ASP A 122 -2.24 7.81 20.85
N LEU A 123 -3.40 7.79 21.52
CA LEU A 123 -4.68 7.77 20.83
C LEU A 123 -4.89 9.04 20.00
N TYR A 124 -4.65 10.23 20.56
CA TYR A 124 -4.79 11.46 19.77
C TYR A 124 -3.83 11.50 18.58
N LYS A 125 -2.60 10.98 18.72
CA LYS A 125 -1.64 10.83 17.61
C LYS A 125 -2.18 9.89 16.53
N GLU A 126 -2.70 8.73 16.91
CA GLU A 126 -3.29 7.73 15.99
C GLU A 126 -4.47 8.31 15.19
N PHE A 127 -5.24 9.21 15.80
CA PHE A 127 -6.36 9.93 15.16
C PHE A 127 -5.96 11.24 14.47
N GLY A 128 -4.67 11.58 14.40
CA GLY A 128 -4.19 12.82 13.78
C GLY A 128 -4.58 14.10 14.54
N SER A 129 -5.04 13.98 15.79
CA SER A 129 -5.42 15.08 16.69
C SER A 129 -4.19 15.70 17.37
N TYR A 130 -3.19 16.11 16.58
CA TYR A 130 -1.87 16.51 17.08
C TYR A 130 -1.90 17.70 18.06
N ASN A 131 -2.80 18.67 17.87
CA ASN A 131 -2.94 19.81 18.80
C ASN A 131 -3.35 19.36 20.22
N LYS A 132 -4.23 18.36 20.33
CA LYS A 132 -4.62 17.79 21.62
C LYS A 132 -3.48 17.00 22.25
N ALA A 133 -2.79 16.19 21.45
CA ALA A 133 -1.59 15.44 21.88
C ALA A 133 -0.49 16.38 22.39
N GLU A 134 -0.20 17.47 21.66
CA GLU A 134 0.80 18.47 22.05
C GLU A 134 0.45 19.14 23.38
N THR A 135 -0.84 19.46 23.61
CA THR A 135 -1.30 20.09 24.86
C THR A 135 -1.07 19.17 26.06
N LEU A 136 -1.36 17.87 25.91
CA LEU A 136 -1.11 16.86 26.94
C LEU A 136 0.38 16.72 27.25
N LEU A 137 1.22 16.61 26.22
CA LEU A 137 2.66 16.44 26.38
C LEU A 137 3.32 17.69 26.98
N LYS A 138 2.87 18.90 26.64
CA LYS A 138 3.36 20.12 27.31
C LYS A 138 3.10 20.11 28.80
N ALA A 139 1.92 19.64 29.23
CA ALA A 139 1.62 19.45 30.64
C ALA A 139 2.49 18.35 31.26
N ALA A 140 2.66 17.22 30.57
CA ALA A 140 3.49 16.11 31.03
C ALA A 140 4.96 16.54 31.24
N VAL A 141 5.57 17.18 30.24
CA VAL A 141 6.96 17.68 30.32
C VAL A 141 7.14 18.72 31.43
N LYS A 142 6.14 19.58 31.68
CA LYS A 142 6.20 20.56 32.78
C LYS A 142 6.23 19.89 34.17
N ASN A 143 5.50 18.79 34.33
CA ASN A 143 5.40 18.08 35.61
C ASN A 143 6.50 17.03 35.80
N TYR A 144 7.08 16.55 34.70
CA TYR A 144 8.13 15.52 34.66
C TYR A 144 9.32 16.00 33.82
N PRO A 145 10.01 17.10 34.22
CA PRO A 145 11.06 17.72 33.40
C PRO A 145 12.29 16.83 33.17
N GLU A 146 12.58 15.91 34.10
CA GLU A 146 13.71 14.98 34.01
C GLU A 146 13.44 13.80 33.05
N ASP A 147 12.20 13.66 32.57
CA ASP A 147 11.80 12.56 31.72
C ASP A 147 12.00 12.88 30.24
N GLN A 148 13.19 12.55 29.75
CA GLN A 148 13.57 12.76 28.35
C GLN A 148 12.58 12.10 27.36
N SER A 149 11.91 10.99 27.71
CA SER A 149 11.00 10.31 26.80
C SER A 149 9.75 11.14 26.46
N LEU A 150 9.28 11.95 27.42
CA LEU A 150 8.16 12.87 27.20
C LEU A 150 8.56 14.03 26.30
N PHE A 151 9.81 14.49 26.45
CA PHE A 151 10.37 15.52 25.60
C PHE A 151 10.55 15.01 24.17
N ASP A 152 11.09 13.80 23.98
CA ASP A 152 11.23 13.14 22.68
C ASP A 152 9.88 13.03 21.96
N GLU A 153 8.85 12.60 22.68
CA GLU A 153 7.51 12.45 22.12
C GLU A 153 6.88 13.81 21.80
N LEU A 154 7.16 14.86 22.58
CA LEU A 154 6.72 16.22 22.27
C LEU A 154 7.33 16.71 20.95
N ILE A 155 8.63 16.51 20.74
CA ILE A 155 9.29 16.84 19.46
C ILE A 155 8.66 16.06 18.31
N ASN A 156 8.42 14.76 18.51
CA ASN A 156 7.77 13.91 17.50
C ASN A 156 6.38 14.44 17.11
N ILE A 157 5.54 14.82 18.07
CA ILE A 157 4.22 15.40 17.80
C ILE A 157 4.32 16.72 17.04
N ILE A 158 5.27 17.60 17.40
CA ILE A 158 5.48 18.89 16.70
C ILE A 158 5.89 18.64 15.23
N ILE A 159 6.75 17.65 14.98
CA ILE A 159 7.15 17.23 13.63
C ILE A 159 5.97 16.63 12.86
N LEU A 160 5.15 15.78 13.48
CA LEU A 160 3.95 15.19 12.86
C LEU A 160 2.89 16.24 12.50
N LYS A 161 2.75 17.26 13.35
CA LYS A 161 1.92 18.45 13.11
C LYS A 161 2.49 19.34 12.00
N ARG A 162 3.76 19.15 11.64
CA ARG A 162 4.51 19.96 10.66
C ARG A 162 4.76 21.40 11.12
N ASP A 163 4.88 21.60 12.42
CA ASP A 163 5.22 22.89 13.04
C ASP A 163 6.75 23.06 13.05
N TRP A 164 7.31 23.26 11.85
CA TRP A 164 8.75 23.34 11.63
C TRP A 164 9.46 24.41 12.46
N PRO A 165 8.94 25.64 12.60
CA PRO A 165 9.59 26.67 13.40
C PRO A 165 9.76 26.27 14.86
N THR A 166 8.70 25.74 15.48
CA THR A 166 8.74 25.31 16.88
C THR A 166 9.68 24.10 17.07
N ALA A 167 9.69 23.16 16.12
CA ALA A 167 10.60 22.02 16.17
C ALA A 167 12.07 22.44 16.09
N ILE A 168 12.40 23.36 15.17
CA ILE A 168 13.75 23.91 15.01
C ILE A 168 14.18 24.62 16.29
N GLU A 169 13.36 25.53 16.82
CA GLU A 169 13.68 26.28 18.04
C GLU A 169 14.02 25.35 19.22
N LYS A 170 13.24 24.28 19.40
CA LYS A 170 13.48 23.32 20.49
C LYS A 170 14.74 22.49 20.27
N LEU A 171 14.98 22.03 19.05
CA LEU A 171 16.16 21.21 18.72
C LEU A 171 17.47 22.00 18.76
N GLU A 172 17.45 23.29 18.40
CA GLU A 172 18.60 24.19 18.51
C GLU A 172 19.10 24.33 19.96
N ARG A 173 18.20 24.26 20.95
CA ARG A 173 18.55 24.35 22.38
C ARG A 173 19.17 23.07 22.96
N ILE A 174 18.99 21.92 22.31
CA ILE A 174 19.35 20.58 22.84
C ILE A 174 20.34 19.88 21.89
N ASN A 175 21.07 20.65 21.07
CA ASN A 175 21.87 20.25 19.91
C ASN A 175 23.11 19.33 20.17
N ASN A 176 22.95 18.30 21.02
CA ASN A 176 24.00 17.37 21.45
C ASN A 176 23.60 15.88 21.29
N SER A 177 22.51 15.59 20.57
CA SER A 177 22.08 14.22 20.27
C SER A 177 22.18 13.94 18.77
N PHE A 178 22.74 12.78 18.41
CA PHE A 178 22.87 12.33 17.03
C PHE A 178 21.55 12.40 16.26
N GLU A 179 20.46 11.87 16.83
CA GLU A 179 19.15 11.87 16.19
C GLU A 179 18.58 13.28 16.01
N TYR A 180 18.76 14.13 17.02
CA TYR A 180 18.25 15.49 17.02
C TYR A 180 18.98 16.38 16.02
N GLU A 181 20.30 16.25 15.92
CA GLU A 181 21.08 17.00 14.93
C GLU A 181 20.72 16.54 13.51
N ILE A 182 20.49 15.24 13.27
CA ILE A 182 20.02 14.75 11.97
C ILE A 182 18.65 15.33 11.64
N ILE A 183 17.69 15.25 12.55
CA ILE A 183 16.34 15.81 12.36
C ILE A 183 16.42 17.32 12.11
N LEU A 184 17.21 18.06 12.90
CA LEU A 184 17.41 19.49 12.74
C LEU A 184 17.98 19.83 11.35
N SER A 185 18.97 19.07 10.87
CA SER A 185 19.50 19.24 9.51
C SER A 185 18.43 19.01 8.42
N MET A 186 17.55 18.03 8.61
CA MET A 186 16.42 17.79 7.71
C MET A 186 15.38 18.91 7.77
N LEU A 187 15.08 19.43 8.95
CA LEU A 187 14.15 20.55 9.13
C LEU A 187 14.68 21.82 8.48
N TYR A 188 15.97 22.12 8.60
CA TYR A 188 16.59 23.22 7.87
C TYR A 188 16.44 23.07 6.35
N LYS A 189 16.56 21.86 5.79
CA LYS A 189 16.22 21.62 4.37
C LYS A 189 14.76 21.91 4.07
N ILE A 190 13.84 21.42 4.91
CA ILE A 190 12.40 21.57 4.72
C ILE A 190 11.98 23.05 4.72
N VAL A 191 12.60 23.89 5.56
CA VAL A 191 12.33 25.34 5.59
C VAL A 191 13.17 26.15 4.59
N GLY A 192 13.94 25.47 3.72
CA GLY A 192 14.73 26.11 2.66
C GLY A 192 16.09 26.69 3.10
N GLN A 193 16.50 26.49 4.35
CA GLN A 193 17.81 26.90 4.89
C GLN A 193 18.90 25.88 4.52
N SER A 194 19.11 25.69 3.20
CA SER A 194 19.98 24.63 2.66
C SER A 194 21.43 24.71 3.10
N GLU A 195 21.98 25.92 3.26
CA GLU A 195 23.36 26.13 3.69
C GLU A 195 23.57 25.69 5.14
N LYS A 196 22.69 26.15 6.07
CA LYS A 196 22.72 25.70 7.46
C LYS A 196 22.56 24.19 7.58
N ALA A 197 21.63 23.61 6.80
CA ALA A 197 21.43 22.17 6.77
C ALA A 197 22.71 21.41 6.37
N ASN A 198 23.38 21.84 5.29
CA ASN A 198 24.58 21.20 4.79
C ASN A 198 25.75 21.35 5.78
N ASN A 199 25.95 22.54 6.34
CA ASN A 199 27.01 22.79 7.32
C ASN A 199 26.83 21.95 8.58
N LEU A 200 25.59 21.88 9.10
CA LEU A 200 25.27 21.02 10.24
C LEU A 200 25.49 19.55 9.89
N PHE A 201 25.02 19.09 8.73
CA PHE A 201 25.18 17.70 8.32
C PHE A 201 26.64 17.30 8.11
N ASP A 202 27.47 18.18 7.54
CA ASP A 202 28.91 17.96 7.43
C ASP A 202 29.60 17.86 8.80
N SER A 203 29.11 18.61 9.81
CA SER A 203 29.55 18.48 11.19
C SER A 203 29.15 17.13 11.79
N ILE A 204 27.89 16.70 11.59
CA ILE A 204 27.38 15.41 12.07
C ILE A 204 28.19 14.24 11.52
N LEU A 205 28.50 14.24 10.22
CA LEU A 205 29.29 13.19 9.59
C LEU A 205 30.68 13.03 10.22
N LYS A 206 31.27 14.11 10.75
CA LYS A 206 32.55 14.09 11.47
C LYS A 206 32.38 13.70 12.94
N LYS A 207 31.38 14.27 13.62
CA LYS A 207 31.14 14.09 15.05
C LYS A 207 30.67 12.68 15.40
N TYR A 208 29.91 12.03 14.50
CA TYR A 208 29.23 10.76 14.76
C TYR A 208 29.60 9.66 13.73
N GLU A 209 30.84 9.67 13.22
CA GLU A 209 31.31 8.74 12.19
C GLU A 209 31.01 7.27 12.54
N GLN A 210 31.39 6.82 13.75
CA GLN A 210 31.17 5.44 14.18
C GLN A 210 29.68 5.09 14.28
N ALA A 211 28.86 5.97 14.86
CA ALA A 211 27.41 5.76 14.97
C ALA A 211 26.73 5.67 13.59
N ILE A 212 27.23 6.41 12.59
CA ILE A 212 26.74 6.34 11.21
C ILE A 212 27.12 5.00 10.55
N ILE A 213 28.33 4.50 10.81
CA ILE A 213 28.79 3.20 10.29
C ILE A 213 27.95 2.06 10.87
N GLU A 214 27.60 2.14 12.15
CA GLU A 214 26.82 1.15 12.88
C GLU A 214 25.29 1.28 12.64
N ASP A 215 24.81 2.39 12.06
CA ASP A 215 23.39 2.61 11.82
C ASP A 215 22.82 1.68 10.74
N GLU A 216 22.10 0.65 11.16
CA GLU A 216 21.47 -0.33 10.25
C GLU A 216 20.43 0.31 9.30
N LYS A 217 19.82 1.44 9.69
CA LYS A 217 18.78 2.10 8.88
C LYS A 217 19.40 2.85 7.69
N GLY A 218 20.56 3.47 7.89
CA GLY A 218 21.29 4.32 6.94
C GLY A 218 20.53 5.58 6.50
N TYR A 219 19.32 5.80 7.02
CA TYR A 219 18.38 6.82 6.57
C TYR A 219 17.49 7.31 7.73
N ARG A 220 17.05 8.56 7.63
CA ARG A 220 15.94 9.12 8.43
C ARG A 220 14.84 9.64 7.52
N LYS A 221 13.59 9.61 8.00
CA LYS A 221 12.39 9.94 7.21
C LYS A 221 11.54 10.98 7.93
N ILE A 222 11.14 12.03 7.24
CA ILE A 222 10.13 13.00 7.69
C ILE A 222 9.02 13.08 6.65
N ILE A 223 7.75 13.10 7.09
CA ILE A 223 6.61 13.36 6.22
C ILE A 223 6.43 14.87 6.12
N VAL A 224 6.67 15.43 4.94
CA VAL A 224 6.70 16.89 4.73
C VAL A 224 5.36 17.45 4.26
N PHE A 225 4.48 16.57 3.74
CA PHE A 225 3.12 16.88 3.34
C PHE A 225 2.24 15.64 3.57
N ASP A 226 1.03 15.83 4.08
CA ASP A 226 0.02 14.77 4.20
C ASP A 226 -1.38 15.41 4.24
N ASN A 227 -2.24 15.07 3.28
CA ASN A 227 -3.63 15.51 3.20
C ASN A 227 -4.63 14.38 3.47
N GLY A 228 -4.17 13.24 3.98
CA GLY A 228 -5.00 12.08 4.31
C GLY A 228 -5.20 11.07 3.18
N GLU A 229 -4.84 11.42 1.94
CA GLU A 229 -4.89 10.51 0.76
C GLU A 229 -3.55 10.46 0.01
N SER A 230 -2.81 11.57 -0.03
CA SER A 230 -1.46 11.74 -0.57
C SER A 230 -0.51 12.18 0.53
N ARG A 231 0.73 11.70 0.45
CA ARG A 231 1.81 12.22 1.30
C ARG A 231 3.13 12.30 0.57
N ILE A 232 3.99 13.20 1.02
CA ILE A 232 5.35 13.36 0.53
C ILE A 232 6.31 13.01 1.66
N GLU A 233 7.18 12.05 1.42
CA GLU A 233 8.15 11.53 2.37
C GLU A 233 9.56 11.98 1.96
N PHE A 234 10.26 12.69 2.83
CA PHE A 234 11.66 13.04 2.65
C PHE A 234 12.54 12.05 3.41
N TYR A 235 13.37 11.32 2.67
CA TYR A 235 14.37 10.39 3.19
C TYR A 235 15.76 11.00 3.04
N LYS A 236 16.42 11.25 4.17
CA LYS A 236 17.81 11.70 4.24
C LYS A 236 18.73 10.51 4.44
N CYS A 237 19.64 10.29 3.50
CA CYS A 237 20.75 9.35 3.59
C CYS A 237 21.76 9.86 4.63
N LEU A 238 22.26 8.95 5.48
CA LEU A 238 23.32 9.21 6.45
C LEU A 238 24.72 9.18 5.80
N LYS A 239 24.82 9.68 4.57
CA LYS A 239 26.08 9.85 3.84
C LYS A 239 26.02 11.18 3.08
N LYS A 240 27.19 11.74 2.81
CA LYS A 240 27.30 12.96 2.01
C LYS A 240 26.81 12.69 0.58
N THR A 241 25.88 13.51 0.11
CA THR A 241 25.34 13.47 -1.24
C THR A 241 24.83 14.84 -1.65
N ASP A 242 25.14 15.27 -2.87
CA ASP A 242 24.61 16.48 -3.49
C ASP A 242 23.47 16.15 -4.48
N ALA A 243 22.94 14.93 -4.40
CA ALA A 243 21.95 14.39 -5.34
C ALA A 243 20.67 13.91 -4.64
N ILE A 244 19.52 14.25 -5.22
CA ILE A 244 18.19 13.86 -4.73
C ILE A 244 17.35 13.21 -5.84
N MET A 245 16.64 12.14 -5.49
CA MET A 245 15.71 11.44 -6.38
C MET A 245 14.26 11.63 -5.96
N LEU A 246 13.47 12.24 -6.84
CA LEU A 246 12.04 12.40 -6.71
C LEU A 246 11.36 11.16 -7.31
N THR A 247 10.54 10.49 -6.53
CA THR A 247 9.86 9.26 -6.97
C THR A 247 8.36 9.34 -6.77
N PHE A 248 7.62 8.65 -7.62
CA PHE A 248 6.17 8.51 -7.51
C PHE A 248 5.82 7.03 -7.56
N ASP A 249 4.94 6.62 -6.65
CA ASP A 249 4.48 5.25 -6.59
C ASP A 249 3.77 4.80 -7.88
N SER A 250 4.11 3.60 -8.34
CA SER A 250 3.38 2.97 -9.45
C SER A 250 1.93 2.66 -9.05
N ILE A 251 1.05 2.43 -10.03
CA ILE A 251 -0.40 2.24 -9.82
C ILE A 251 -0.77 1.17 -8.76
N ASN A 252 0.09 0.17 -8.53
CA ASN A 252 -0.21 -0.94 -7.62
C ASN A 252 0.33 -0.76 -6.19
N MET A 253 1.03 0.34 -5.91
CA MET A 253 1.70 0.60 -4.64
C MET A 253 0.89 1.57 -3.78
N GLU A 254 0.97 1.38 -2.47
CA GLU A 254 0.40 2.28 -1.46
C GLU A 254 1.48 2.64 -0.45
N TRP A 255 1.22 3.66 0.36
CA TRP A 255 2.20 4.20 1.30
C TRP A 255 2.55 3.26 2.48
N HIS A 256 1.89 2.11 2.57
CA HIS A 256 2.17 1.03 3.53
C HIS A 256 3.35 0.18 3.03
N ASP A 257 3.61 0.21 1.72
CA ASP A 257 4.75 -0.46 1.09
C ASP A 257 6.01 0.43 1.16
N SER A 258 7.19 -0.19 0.99
CA SER A 258 8.43 0.53 0.68
C SER A 258 8.24 1.46 -0.53
N SER A 259 8.82 2.66 -0.50
CA SER A 259 8.69 3.62 -1.61
C SER A 259 9.25 3.07 -2.92
N PHE A 260 8.71 3.57 -4.03
CA PHE A 260 9.13 3.16 -5.36
C PHE A 260 10.65 3.26 -5.52
N ALA A 261 11.26 2.15 -5.95
CA ALA A 261 12.70 2.00 -6.15
C ALA A 261 13.60 2.22 -4.90
N PHE A 262 13.04 2.32 -3.69
CA PHE A 262 13.78 2.64 -2.46
C PHE A 262 15.05 1.81 -2.27
N LYS A 263 14.95 0.47 -2.35
CA LYS A 263 16.11 -0.44 -2.17
C LYS A 263 17.23 -0.20 -3.19
N LEU A 264 16.89 0.21 -4.41
CA LEU A 264 17.89 0.53 -5.43
C LEU A 264 18.56 1.87 -5.12
N LEU A 265 17.76 2.90 -4.83
CA LEU A 265 18.22 4.26 -4.58
C LEU A 265 19.06 4.36 -3.30
N MET A 266 18.66 3.63 -2.26
CA MET A 266 19.43 3.47 -1.01
C MET A 266 20.86 3.01 -1.29
N ARG A 267 21.04 2.02 -2.17
CA ARG A 267 22.36 1.50 -2.55
C ARG A 267 23.16 2.47 -3.41
N GLN A 268 22.57 3.58 -3.86
CA GLN A 268 23.24 4.63 -4.60
C GLN A 268 23.51 5.87 -3.72
N ASN A 269 23.26 5.78 -2.40
CA ASN A 269 23.48 6.85 -1.42
C ASN A 269 22.80 8.18 -1.82
N LEU A 270 21.56 8.10 -2.31
CA LEU A 270 20.78 9.26 -2.71
C LEU A 270 19.83 9.68 -1.60
N ASP A 271 19.61 10.99 -1.45
CA ASP A 271 18.44 11.49 -0.76
C ASP A 271 17.20 11.24 -1.64
N ILE A 272 16.04 10.99 -1.02
CA ILE A 272 14.83 10.58 -1.75
C ILE A 272 13.65 11.43 -1.30
N LEU A 273 12.91 11.99 -2.25
CA LEU A 273 11.62 12.60 -2.02
C LEU A 273 10.55 11.74 -2.67
N ALA A 274 9.83 10.96 -1.87
CA ALA A 274 8.86 9.99 -2.37
C ALA A 274 7.44 10.48 -2.21
N VAL A 275 6.72 10.60 -3.33
CA VAL A 275 5.29 10.89 -3.34
C VAL A 275 4.52 9.57 -3.30
N ARG A 276 3.70 9.43 -2.27
CA ARG A 276 2.96 8.21 -1.95
C ARG A 276 1.45 8.46 -1.98
N LYS A 277 0.69 7.37 -2.12
CA LYS A 277 -0.78 7.38 -2.04
C LYS A 277 -1.29 6.36 -1.06
N LYS A 278 -2.39 6.68 -0.39
CA LYS A 278 -3.09 5.79 0.53
C LYS A 278 -3.79 4.65 -0.17
N LYS A 279 -4.45 4.94 -1.30
CA LYS A 279 -5.27 3.99 -2.05
C LYS A 279 -4.91 3.99 -3.53
N LYS A 280 -4.90 2.81 -4.15
CA LYS A 280 -4.58 2.65 -5.59
C LYS A 280 -5.54 3.41 -6.52
N GLN A 281 -6.78 3.62 -6.09
CA GLN A 281 -7.87 4.18 -6.89
C GLN A 281 -7.82 5.70 -7.03
N THR A 282 -7.01 6.41 -6.23
CA THR A 282 -6.95 7.88 -6.34
C THR A 282 -6.18 8.32 -7.58
N TYR A 283 -5.29 7.47 -8.12
CA TYR A 283 -4.35 7.83 -9.19
C TYR A 283 -3.49 9.05 -8.88
N GLN A 284 -3.33 9.41 -7.61
CA GLN A 284 -2.72 10.67 -7.17
C GLN A 284 -3.49 11.92 -7.64
N GLN A 285 -4.80 11.80 -7.88
CA GLN A 285 -5.67 12.94 -8.21
C GLN A 285 -5.96 13.86 -7.02
N ASP A 286 -5.43 13.55 -5.85
CA ASP A 286 -5.69 14.26 -4.59
C ASP A 286 -4.52 15.17 -4.16
N LEU A 287 -3.43 15.23 -4.94
CA LEU A 287 -2.29 16.13 -4.73
C LEU A 287 -2.22 17.20 -5.83
N THR A 288 -2.31 18.48 -5.46
CA THR A 288 -2.18 19.59 -6.42
C THR A 288 -0.72 19.86 -6.79
N GLN A 289 -0.46 20.46 -7.95
CA GLN A 289 0.88 20.91 -8.33
C GLN A 289 1.42 21.98 -7.38
N GLN A 290 0.55 22.89 -6.91
CA GLN A 290 0.92 23.94 -5.96
C GLN A 290 1.40 23.34 -4.63
N ASP A 291 0.63 22.40 -4.06
CA ASP A 291 1.01 21.71 -2.83
C ASP A 291 2.33 20.95 -2.99
N TYR A 292 2.47 20.24 -4.12
CA TYR A 292 3.70 19.52 -4.43
C TYR A 292 4.92 20.45 -4.52
N VAL A 293 4.81 21.54 -5.28
CA VAL A 293 5.90 22.51 -5.44
C VAL A 293 6.23 23.17 -4.10
N ALA A 294 5.22 23.58 -3.32
CA ALA A 294 5.40 24.20 -2.02
C ALA A 294 6.16 23.28 -1.04
N ALA A 295 5.84 21.98 -1.03
CA ALA A 295 6.51 21.01 -0.17
C ALA A 295 7.90 20.58 -0.69
N ALA A 296 8.06 20.41 -2.00
CA ALA A 296 9.28 19.85 -2.59
C ALA A 296 10.37 20.89 -2.84
N ASN A 297 10.00 22.09 -3.31
CA ASN A 297 10.96 23.10 -3.78
C ASN A 297 11.97 23.54 -2.71
N PRO A 298 11.57 23.82 -1.44
CA PRO A 298 12.53 24.22 -0.39
C PRO A 298 13.62 23.16 -0.14
N ILE A 299 13.23 21.88 -0.18
CA ILE A 299 14.11 20.74 0.08
C ILE A 299 15.14 20.59 -1.05
N ILE A 300 14.68 20.61 -2.30
CA ILE A 300 15.52 20.25 -3.46
C ILE A 300 16.45 21.39 -3.91
N LYS A 301 16.17 22.64 -3.53
CA LYS A 301 16.87 23.85 -4.03
C LYS A 301 18.38 23.80 -3.83
N GLY A 302 18.85 23.17 -2.73
CA GLY A 302 20.27 23.07 -2.40
C GLY A 302 21.00 21.86 -2.98
N TYR A 303 20.35 21.04 -3.83
CA TYR A 303 20.99 19.88 -4.47
C TYR A 303 21.50 20.26 -5.86
N LYS A 304 22.70 19.76 -6.21
CA LYS A 304 23.30 19.97 -7.53
C LYS A 304 22.62 19.10 -8.59
N ASP A 305 22.33 17.84 -8.25
CA ASP A 305 21.66 16.91 -9.15
C ASP A 305 20.26 16.57 -8.65
N LYS A 306 19.24 17.09 -9.36
CA LYS A 306 17.82 16.86 -9.06
C LYS A 306 17.25 15.90 -10.10
N MET A 307 16.93 14.70 -9.67
CA MET A 307 16.43 13.63 -10.53
C MET A 307 14.97 13.32 -10.24
N ALA A 308 14.24 12.86 -11.25
CA ALA A 308 12.93 12.25 -11.06
C ALA A 308 12.82 10.92 -11.81
N TYR A 309 12.28 9.90 -11.16
CA TYR A 309 12.16 8.55 -11.72
C TYR A 309 10.78 7.93 -11.43
N GLY A 310 10.15 7.40 -12.48
CA GLY A 310 8.85 6.76 -12.37
C GLY A 310 8.62 5.66 -13.40
N PHE A 311 7.60 4.83 -13.12
CA PHE A 311 7.09 3.81 -14.03
C PHE A 311 5.56 3.86 -14.13
N SER A 312 5.01 3.76 -15.34
CA SER A 312 3.57 3.74 -15.60
C SER A 312 2.89 5.03 -15.08
N LEU A 313 1.98 4.91 -14.10
CA LEU A 313 1.39 6.06 -13.41
C LEU A 313 2.46 6.97 -12.78
N GLY A 314 3.48 6.39 -12.13
CA GLY A 314 4.57 7.17 -11.53
C GLY A 314 5.39 7.90 -12.60
N ALA A 315 5.55 7.32 -13.80
CA ALA A 315 6.23 7.95 -14.93
C ALA A 315 5.43 9.13 -15.51
N TYR A 316 4.09 9.03 -15.50
CA TYR A 316 3.22 10.16 -15.81
C TYR A 316 3.37 11.26 -14.75
N ASN A 317 3.32 10.90 -13.45
CA ASN A 317 3.40 11.86 -12.36
C ASN A 317 4.74 12.59 -12.29
N VAL A 318 5.88 11.94 -12.56
CA VAL A 318 7.18 12.66 -12.63
C VAL A 318 7.19 13.71 -13.73
N LEU A 319 6.56 13.44 -14.88
CA LEU A 319 6.46 14.43 -15.96
C LEU A 319 5.48 15.56 -15.60
N TYR A 320 4.40 15.24 -14.88
CA TYR A 320 3.37 16.22 -14.49
C TYR A 320 3.81 17.13 -13.33
N PHE A 321 4.51 16.58 -12.33
CA PHE A 321 4.89 17.29 -11.11
C PHE A 321 6.36 17.73 -11.11
N ALA A 322 7.31 16.81 -11.33
CA ALA A 322 8.73 17.10 -11.15
C ALA A 322 9.33 17.93 -12.29
N SER A 323 8.65 18.03 -13.43
CA SER A 323 9.04 18.93 -14.51
C SER A 323 8.98 20.41 -14.09
N LEU A 324 8.08 20.78 -13.18
CA LEU A 324 7.97 22.13 -12.63
C LEU A 324 9.20 22.56 -11.81
N LEU A 325 10.03 21.58 -11.41
CA LEU A 325 11.17 21.76 -10.52
C LEU A 325 12.52 21.64 -11.25
N ASN A 326 12.49 21.62 -12.58
CA ASN A 326 13.66 21.48 -13.46
C ASN A 326 14.54 20.27 -13.07
N CYS A 327 13.90 19.15 -12.78
CA CYS A 327 14.59 17.88 -12.56
C CYS A 327 14.90 17.22 -13.90
N ARG A 328 16.01 16.50 -13.99
CA ARG A 328 16.19 15.54 -15.09
C ARG A 328 15.31 14.32 -14.83
N VAL A 329 14.61 13.84 -15.84
CA VAL A 329 13.54 12.85 -15.68
C VAL A 329 13.89 11.55 -16.41
N LEU A 330 13.63 10.42 -15.75
CA LEU A 330 13.52 9.10 -16.37
C LEU A 330 12.09 8.58 -16.23
N ALA A 331 11.36 8.53 -17.35
CA ALA A 331 9.97 8.10 -17.41
C ALA A 331 9.85 6.78 -18.19
N LEU A 332 9.53 5.69 -17.48
CA LEU A 332 9.31 4.37 -18.09
C LEU A 332 7.82 4.13 -18.34
N SER A 333 7.42 3.99 -19.61
CA SER A 333 6.03 3.83 -20.07
C SER A 333 5.07 4.85 -19.45
N PRO A 334 5.33 6.17 -19.56
CA PRO A 334 4.48 7.20 -18.94
C PRO A 334 3.04 7.09 -19.44
N ARG A 335 2.13 6.67 -18.55
CA ARG A 335 0.70 6.58 -18.88
C ARG A 335 -0.19 6.74 -17.66
N LEU A 336 -1.15 7.66 -17.78
CA LEU A 336 -2.29 7.76 -16.90
C LEU A 336 -3.44 6.90 -17.44
N SER A 337 -3.79 5.82 -16.72
CA SER A 337 -4.80 4.85 -17.22
C SER A 337 -6.23 5.39 -17.28
N ILE A 338 -6.53 6.43 -16.50
CA ILE A 338 -7.82 7.12 -16.44
C ILE A 338 -7.91 8.33 -17.38
N HIS A 339 -6.84 8.66 -18.12
CA HIS A 339 -6.83 9.81 -19.01
C HIS A 339 -7.98 9.70 -20.05
N PRO A 340 -8.82 10.73 -20.23
CA PRO A 340 -10.05 10.61 -21.04
C PRO A 340 -9.77 10.36 -22.52
N VAL A 341 -8.66 10.90 -23.04
CA VAL A 341 -8.24 10.69 -24.44
C VAL A 341 -7.30 9.48 -24.62
N TYR A 342 -6.25 9.38 -23.80
CA TYR A 342 -5.15 8.41 -23.98
C TYR A 342 -5.21 7.19 -23.05
N GLY A 343 -6.18 7.16 -22.14
CA GLY A 343 -6.35 6.10 -21.15
C GLY A 343 -6.99 4.84 -21.71
N LYS A 344 -7.36 3.92 -20.81
CA LYS A 344 -8.03 2.68 -21.19
C LYS A 344 -9.55 2.90 -21.21
N THR A 345 -10.21 2.68 -22.34
CA THR A 345 -11.66 2.88 -22.53
C THR A 345 -12.53 2.30 -21.42
N LYS A 346 -12.21 1.08 -20.93
CA LYS A 346 -12.97 0.42 -19.83
C LYS A 346 -12.79 1.06 -18.46
N VAL A 347 -11.71 1.81 -18.27
CA VAL A 347 -11.33 2.44 -17.00
C VAL A 347 -11.82 3.89 -16.96
N ILE A 348 -11.73 4.62 -18.09
CA ILE A 348 -12.17 6.02 -18.22
C ILE A 348 -13.59 6.24 -17.69
N LEU A 349 -14.53 5.34 -18.02
CA LEU A 349 -15.94 5.45 -17.61
C LEU A 349 -16.20 5.35 -16.10
N ARG A 350 -15.19 5.01 -15.30
CA ARG A 350 -15.33 4.78 -13.85
C ARG A 350 -14.75 5.90 -13.00
N PHE A 351 -14.07 6.86 -13.60
CA PHE A 351 -13.35 7.90 -12.87
C PHE A 351 -13.56 9.25 -13.56
N LYS A 352 -13.93 10.26 -12.77
CA LYS A 352 -13.92 11.65 -13.20
C LYS A 352 -12.49 12.19 -13.02
N MET A 353 -12.04 12.97 -13.99
CA MET A 353 -10.78 13.69 -13.87
C MET A 353 -11.00 14.99 -13.09
N GLU A 354 -10.15 15.24 -12.12
CA GLU A 354 -10.22 16.42 -11.24
C GLU A 354 -9.16 17.47 -11.59
N TYR A 355 -8.23 17.16 -12.51
CA TYR A 355 -7.11 18.02 -12.88
C TYR A 355 -7.07 18.40 -14.35
N GLU A 356 -6.28 19.45 -14.60
CA GLU A 356 -5.81 19.81 -15.93
C GLU A 356 -4.98 18.67 -16.52
N LEU A 357 -5.33 18.25 -17.75
CA LEU A 357 -4.84 17.02 -18.37
C LEU A 357 -3.53 17.19 -19.13
N SER A 358 -3.18 18.44 -19.44
CA SER A 358 -1.97 18.80 -20.16
C SER A 358 -0.78 18.77 -19.23
N PHE A 359 0.32 18.16 -19.68
CA PHE A 359 1.61 18.46 -19.07
C PHE A 359 1.93 19.93 -19.32
N PRO A 360 2.42 20.67 -18.31
CA PRO A 360 2.89 22.04 -18.53
C PRO A 360 4.01 22.01 -19.59
N PRO A 361 3.92 22.80 -20.66
CA PRO A 361 5.00 22.91 -21.64
C PRO A 361 6.31 23.31 -20.94
N ASN A 362 7.37 22.55 -21.18
CA ASN A 362 8.68 22.80 -20.60
C ASN A 362 9.77 22.34 -21.57
N ASP A 363 10.36 23.30 -22.28
CA ASP A 363 11.48 23.11 -23.19
C ASP A 363 12.85 23.16 -22.49
N SER A 364 12.91 23.67 -21.25
CA SER A 364 14.14 23.77 -20.47
C SER A 364 14.70 22.41 -20.01
N ILE A 365 13.88 21.36 -20.01
CA ILE A 365 14.29 20.00 -19.62
C ILE A 365 14.32 19.04 -20.81
N SER A 366 15.19 18.03 -20.72
CA SER A 366 15.32 16.95 -21.72
C SER A 366 15.00 15.58 -21.09
N PRO A 367 13.72 15.28 -20.81
CA PRO A 367 13.34 14.04 -20.13
C PRO A 367 13.67 12.82 -20.99
N ILE A 368 14.10 11.74 -20.36
CA ILE A 368 14.33 10.44 -21.03
C ILE A 368 13.01 9.66 -20.98
N ILE A 369 12.40 9.48 -22.16
CA ILE A 369 11.13 8.77 -22.32
C ILE A 369 11.41 7.39 -22.90
N VAL A 370 11.11 6.37 -22.10
CA VAL A 370 11.28 4.97 -22.50
C VAL A 370 9.91 4.36 -22.74
N PHE A 371 9.66 3.90 -23.96
CA PHE A 371 8.36 3.37 -24.33
C PHE A 371 8.47 2.29 -25.43
N ASP A 372 7.40 1.52 -25.58
CA ASP A 372 7.27 0.55 -26.66
C ASP A 372 6.51 1.19 -27.83
N PRO A 373 7.18 1.49 -28.97
CA PRO A 373 6.51 2.07 -30.13
C PRO A 373 5.48 1.13 -30.78
N LYS A 374 5.50 -0.17 -30.46
CA LYS A 374 4.51 -1.16 -30.90
C LYS A 374 3.31 -1.27 -29.95
N ASN A 375 3.35 -0.62 -28.79
CA ASN A 375 2.18 -0.49 -27.94
C ASN A 375 1.35 0.73 -28.39
N ALA A 376 0.20 0.49 -29.02
CA ALA A 376 -0.62 1.55 -29.60
C ALA A 376 -0.97 2.68 -28.62
N LEU A 377 -1.34 2.36 -27.37
CA LEU A 377 -1.71 3.38 -26.36
C LEU A 377 -0.50 4.20 -25.92
N ASP A 378 0.60 3.55 -25.56
CA ASP A 378 1.80 4.26 -25.09
C ASP A 378 2.43 5.07 -26.23
N ASN A 379 2.50 4.52 -27.44
CA ASN A 379 2.99 5.22 -28.63
C ASN A 379 2.14 6.44 -28.95
N ARG A 380 0.81 6.30 -28.93
CA ARG A 380 -0.12 7.42 -29.15
C ARG A 380 0.11 8.51 -28.11
N TYR A 381 0.14 8.14 -26.83
CA TYR A 381 0.26 9.12 -25.75
C TYR A 381 1.60 9.88 -25.79
N VAL A 382 2.70 9.18 -26.07
CA VAL A 382 4.03 9.81 -26.20
C VAL A 382 4.04 10.81 -27.35
N ASN A 383 3.60 10.42 -28.55
CA ASN A 383 3.72 11.27 -29.73
C ASN A 383 2.68 12.40 -29.77
N GLU A 384 1.45 12.17 -29.33
CA GLU A 384 0.36 13.14 -29.46
C GLU A 384 0.26 14.14 -28.28
N SER A 385 0.88 13.82 -27.14
CA SER A 385 0.81 14.64 -25.92
C SER A 385 2.18 14.94 -25.32
N ILE A 386 2.93 13.92 -24.88
CA ILE A 386 4.18 14.14 -24.12
C ILE A 386 5.21 14.94 -24.92
N LEU A 387 5.44 14.58 -26.19
CA LEU A 387 6.42 15.28 -27.03
C LEU A 387 6.02 16.71 -27.38
N LYS A 388 4.73 17.07 -27.29
CA LYS A 388 4.29 18.46 -27.47
C LYS A 388 4.69 19.34 -26.28
N SER A 389 4.60 18.79 -25.07
CA SER A 389 5.00 19.51 -23.86
C SER A 389 6.51 19.47 -23.60
N PHE A 390 7.21 18.43 -24.10
CA PHE A 390 8.66 18.25 -23.91
C PHE A 390 9.37 18.03 -25.24
N PRO A 391 9.59 19.08 -26.05
CA PRO A 391 10.17 18.96 -27.39
C PRO A 391 11.61 18.41 -27.37
N ASN A 392 12.36 18.66 -26.30
CA ASN A 392 13.74 18.22 -26.12
C ASN A 392 13.86 16.81 -25.49
N ALA A 393 12.77 16.03 -25.45
CA ALA A 393 12.77 14.70 -24.87
C ALA A 393 13.69 13.71 -25.61
N LYS A 394 14.48 12.95 -24.87
CA LYS A 394 15.33 11.87 -25.39
C LYS A 394 14.56 10.55 -25.39
N LEU A 395 14.38 9.94 -26.56
CA LEU A 395 13.57 8.73 -26.71
C LEU A 395 14.42 7.45 -26.65
N VAL A 396 14.03 6.51 -25.80
CA VAL A 396 14.55 5.13 -25.81
C VAL A 396 13.43 4.18 -26.20
N LYS A 397 13.47 3.70 -27.45
CA LYS A 397 12.42 2.86 -28.05
C LYS A 397 12.71 1.37 -27.81
N ILE A 398 11.79 0.68 -27.13
CA ILE A 398 11.87 -0.75 -26.78
C ILE A 398 10.72 -1.51 -27.44
N PRO A 399 10.86 -1.90 -28.73
CA PRO A 399 9.79 -2.56 -29.46
C PRO A 399 9.42 -3.91 -28.84
N TYR A 400 8.12 -4.14 -28.65
CA TYR A 400 7.54 -5.34 -28.04
C TYR A 400 7.86 -5.52 -26.54
N GLY A 401 8.38 -4.49 -25.85
CA GLY A 401 8.44 -4.47 -24.39
C GLY A 401 7.05 -4.37 -23.73
N GLY A 402 6.05 -3.91 -24.48
CA GLY A 402 4.71 -3.61 -24.02
C GLY A 402 4.67 -2.47 -23.02
N HIS A 403 3.55 -2.31 -22.33
CA HIS A 403 3.44 -1.30 -21.27
C HIS A 403 4.36 -1.61 -20.07
N GLY A 404 4.62 -2.88 -19.81
CA GLY A 404 5.42 -3.37 -18.69
C GLY A 404 6.93 -3.25 -18.91
N ILE A 405 7.45 -2.08 -19.32
CA ILE A 405 8.88 -1.90 -19.63
C ILE A 405 9.78 -2.17 -18.43
N ALA A 406 9.43 -1.66 -17.25
CA ALA A 406 10.23 -1.94 -16.05
C ALA A 406 10.29 -3.47 -15.75
N PRO A 407 9.16 -4.21 -15.70
CA PRO A 407 9.20 -5.68 -15.63
C PRO A 407 9.97 -6.36 -16.77
N HIS A 408 9.87 -5.86 -18.00
CA HIS A 408 10.63 -6.39 -19.16
C HIS A 408 12.14 -6.25 -18.94
N LEU A 409 12.60 -5.05 -18.62
CA LEU A 409 14.02 -4.76 -18.31
C LEU A 409 14.49 -5.56 -17.09
N LEU A 410 13.63 -5.76 -16.08
CA LEU A 410 13.95 -6.55 -14.91
C LEU A 410 14.21 -8.01 -15.28
N LYS A 411 13.34 -8.60 -16.10
CA LYS A 411 13.50 -9.99 -16.58
C LYS A 411 14.73 -10.17 -17.47
N MET A 412 15.18 -9.12 -18.14
CA MET A 412 16.44 -9.11 -18.91
C MET A 412 17.69 -8.90 -18.04
N GLY A 413 17.55 -8.64 -16.74
CA GLY A 413 18.66 -8.25 -15.87
C GLY A 413 19.24 -6.85 -16.17
N LEU A 414 18.49 -6.02 -16.89
CA LEU A 414 18.95 -4.69 -17.34
C LEU A 414 18.44 -3.54 -16.48
N LEU A 415 17.32 -3.69 -15.77
CA LEU A 415 16.65 -2.58 -15.08
C LEU A 415 17.58 -1.82 -14.11
N LYS A 416 18.37 -2.55 -13.30
CA LYS A 416 19.32 -1.93 -12.36
C LYS A 416 20.32 -1.05 -13.09
N LYS A 417 21.03 -1.61 -14.08
CA LYS A 417 22.01 -0.88 -14.89
C LYS A 417 21.35 0.33 -15.57
N PHE A 418 20.14 0.15 -16.10
CA PHE A 418 19.41 1.19 -16.81
C PHE A 418 19.14 2.42 -15.92
N VAL A 419 18.71 2.22 -14.68
CA VAL A 419 18.48 3.32 -13.73
C VAL A 419 19.79 3.90 -13.22
N VAL A 420 20.83 3.09 -13.02
CA VAL A 420 22.16 3.57 -12.60
C VAL A 420 22.85 4.39 -13.69
N ASP A 421 22.77 3.98 -14.95
CA ASP A 421 23.26 4.76 -16.10
C ASP A 421 22.59 6.15 -16.09
N PHE A 422 21.28 6.20 -15.86
CA PHE A 422 20.57 7.47 -15.66
C PHE A 422 21.11 8.23 -14.45
N ILE A 423 21.24 7.63 -13.27
CA ILE A 423 21.77 8.31 -12.07
C ILE A 423 23.16 8.92 -12.35
N ASN A 424 23.98 8.27 -13.19
CA ASN A 424 25.30 8.79 -13.58
C ASN A 424 25.27 9.80 -14.74
N GLY A 425 24.10 10.30 -15.14
CA GLY A 425 23.92 11.29 -16.20
C GLY A 425 23.96 10.73 -17.63
N ALA A 426 24.08 9.42 -17.80
CA ALA A 426 24.11 8.78 -19.11
C ALA A 426 22.70 8.50 -19.66
N LEU A 427 22.56 8.50 -20.98
CA LEU A 427 21.37 7.98 -21.66
C LEU A 427 21.39 6.44 -21.56
N PRO A 428 20.43 5.80 -20.87
CA PRO A 428 20.46 4.35 -20.71
C PRO A 428 20.33 3.63 -22.05
N LYS A 429 21.18 2.62 -22.27
CA LYS A 429 21.22 1.85 -23.52
C LYS A 429 20.39 0.57 -23.41
N TYR A 430 19.53 0.33 -24.40
CA TYR A 430 18.78 -0.90 -24.52
C TYR A 430 19.59 -1.97 -25.28
N ASP A 431 20.11 -2.96 -24.55
CA ASP A 431 20.77 -4.11 -25.16
C ASP A 431 19.74 -5.11 -25.73
N ARG A 432 19.46 -4.96 -27.02
CA ARG A 432 18.53 -5.80 -27.77
C ARG A 432 18.93 -7.28 -27.78
N LYS A 433 20.20 -7.64 -27.60
CA LYS A 433 20.65 -9.04 -27.64
C LYS A 433 20.05 -9.84 -26.47
N LYS A 434 19.81 -9.19 -25.33
CA LYS A 434 19.22 -9.81 -24.14
C LYS A 434 17.70 -9.96 -24.17
N LYS A 435 17.01 -9.52 -25.23
CA LYS A 435 15.53 -9.55 -25.32
C LYS A 435 14.97 -10.98 -25.18
N GLN A 436 15.74 -11.98 -25.56
CA GLN A 436 15.36 -13.39 -25.48
C GLN A 436 15.17 -13.88 -24.04
N ALA A 437 15.75 -13.21 -23.05
CA ALA A 437 15.55 -13.56 -21.63
C ALA A 437 14.18 -13.12 -21.08
N SER A 438 13.41 -12.32 -21.83
CA SER A 438 12.14 -11.78 -21.36
C SER A 438 10.93 -12.51 -21.96
N PRO A 439 10.14 -13.25 -21.16
CA PRO A 439 8.87 -13.83 -21.64
C PRO A 439 7.90 -12.77 -22.16
N VAL A 440 7.93 -11.55 -21.60
CA VAL A 440 7.10 -10.42 -22.05
C VAL A 440 7.32 -10.09 -23.52
N TYR A 441 8.56 -10.22 -24.02
CA TYR A 441 8.90 -9.94 -25.40
C TYR A 441 8.25 -10.95 -26.35
N PHE A 442 8.45 -12.25 -26.06
CA PHE A 442 7.87 -13.32 -26.85
C PHE A 442 6.34 -13.26 -26.85
N ARG A 443 5.72 -13.01 -25.70
CA ARG A 443 4.27 -12.84 -25.61
C ARG A 443 3.76 -11.69 -26.46
N ASN A 444 4.38 -10.51 -26.37
CA ASN A 444 3.90 -9.33 -27.09
C ASN A 444 4.11 -9.48 -28.59
N LEU A 445 5.28 -9.98 -29.01
CA LEU A 445 5.56 -10.28 -30.42
C LEU A 445 4.63 -11.37 -30.95
N GLY A 446 4.42 -12.46 -30.19
CA GLY A 446 3.54 -13.55 -30.57
C GLY A 446 2.07 -13.12 -30.68
N THR A 447 1.64 -12.20 -29.81
CA THR A 447 0.32 -11.57 -29.93
C THR A 447 0.18 -10.78 -31.24
N GLU A 448 1.25 -10.09 -31.66
CA GLU A 448 1.25 -9.36 -32.93
C GLU A 448 1.28 -10.30 -34.13
N CYS A 449 2.09 -11.37 -34.07
CA CYS A 449 2.07 -12.44 -35.08
C CYS A 449 0.67 -13.05 -35.24
N LEU A 450 -0.03 -13.32 -34.13
CA LEU A 450 -1.40 -13.84 -34.16
C LEU A 450 -2.37 -12.89 -34.87
N LYS A 451 -2.29 -11.57 -34.60
CA LYS A 451 -3.12 -10.57 -35.28
C LYS A 451 -2.88 -10.53 -36.80
N HIS A 452 -1.63 -10.69 -37.23
CA HIS A 452 -1.24 -10.74 -38.64
C HIS A 452 -1.34 -12.13 -39.27
N ASN A 453 -2.07 -13.06 -38.62
CA ASN A 453 -2.29 -14.42 -39.09
C ASN A 453 -0.99 -15.24 -39.33
N LYS A 454 0.11 -14.90 -38.65
CA LYS A 454 1.36 -15.68 -38.66
C LYS A 454 1.33 -16.73 -37.53
N LEU A 455 0.44 -17.71 -37.70
CA LEU A 455 0.05 -18.64 -36.63
C LEU A 455 1.20 -19.49 -36.10
N ASN A 456 2.03 -20.06 -36.98
CA ASN A 456 3.18 -20.89 -36.57
C ASN A 456 4.22 -20.10 -35.76
N TRP A 457 4.49 -18.85 -36.15
CA TRP A 457 5.36 -17.97 -35.37
C TRP A 457 4.75 -17.61 -34.02
N ALA A 458 3.44 -17.30 -34.00
CA ALA A 458 2.73 -17.03 -32.76
C ALA A 458 2.77 -18.23 -31.81
N LEU A 459 2.65 -19.46 -32.33
CA LEU A 459 2.74 -20.71 -31.57
C LEU A 459 4.12 -20.88 -30.93
N GLN A 460 5.19 -20.76 -31.74
CA GLN A 460 6.56 -20.88 -31.24
C GLN A 460 6.90 -19.81 -30.20
N LEU A 461 6.45 -18.57 -30.41
CA LEU A 461 6.66 -17.48 -29.45
C LEU A 461 5.86 -17.69 -28.16
N ALA A 462 4.63 -18.21 -28.25
CA ALA A 462 3.85 -18.57 -27.07
C ALA A 462 4.53 -19.68 -26.26
N LYS A 463 5.06 -20.73 -26.93
CA LYS A 463 5.86 -21.80 -26.32
C LYS A 463 7.06 -21.23 -25.56
N ARG A 464 7.92 -20.45 -26.22
CA ARG A 464 9.09 -19.82 -25.59
C ARG A 464 8.76 -18.94 -24.38
N SER A 465 7.63 -18.23 -24.43
CA SER A 465 7.16 -17.41 -23.30
C SER A 465 6.78 -18.28 -22.10
N LEU A 466 6.12 -19.41 -22.35
CA LEU A 466 5.68 -20.37 -21.34
C LEU A 466 6.81 -21.22 -20.80
N ASP A 467 7.81 -21.57 -21.61
CA ASP A 467 9.02 -22.28 -21.16
C ASP A 467 9.74 -21.47 -20.07
N ALA A 468 9.78 -20.14 -20.23
CA ALA A 468 10.36 -19.25 -19.24
C ALA A 468 9.46 -19.02 -18.01
N VAL A 469 8.14 -18.92 -18.20
CA VAL A 469 7.17 -18.73 -17.09
C VAL A 469 5.88 -19.51 -17.38
N PRO A 470 5.78 -20.78 -16.93
CA PRO A 470 4.64 -21.64 -17.25
C PRO A 470 3.29 -21.12 -16.73
N ALA A 471 3.30 -20.39 -15.61
CA ALA A 471 2.10 -19.84 -14.97
C ALA A 471 1.76 -18.40 -15.42
N ASP A 472 2.38 -17.84 -16.47
CA ASP A 472 2.02 -16.51 -16.96
C ASP A 472 0.64 -16.53 -17.65
N LYS A 473 -0.37 -16.01 -16.95
CA LYS A 473 -1.76 -15.98 -17.42
C LYS A 473 -1.93 -15.41 -18.83
N ASN A 474 -1.15 -14.41 -19.24
CA ASN A 474 -1.32 -13.81 -20.57
C ASN A 474 -0.66 -14.65 -21.67
N SER A 475 0.45 -15.34 -21.37
CA SER A 475 1.09 -16.29 -22.29
C SER A 475 0.22 -17.53 -22.49
N ILE A 476 -0.43 -18.03 -21.42
CA ILE A 476 -1.42 -19.11 -21.51
C ILE A 476 -2.58 -18.69 -22.43
N LYS A 477 -3.15 -17.50 -22.24
CA LYS A 477 -4.21 -16.98 -23.12
C LYS A 477 -3.75 -16.86 -24.57
N LEU A 478 -2.53 -16.40 -24.81
CA LEU A 478 -1.97 -16.34 -26.17
C LEU A 478 -1.93 -17.74 -26.79
N MET A 479 -1.34 -18.71 -26.10
CA MET A 479 -1.26 -20.10 -26.57
C MET A 479 -2.63 -20.67 -26.93
N ILE A 480 -3.61 -20.57 -26.03
CA ILE A 480 -4.96 -21.08 -26.28
C ILE A 480 -5.59 -20.44 -27.52
N ASN A 481 -5.45 -19.12 -27.68
CA ASN A 481 -5.99 -18.44 -28.86
C ASN A 481 -5.27 -18.82 -30.15
N VAL A 482 -3.96 -19.10 -30.10
CA VAL A 482 -3.20 -19.58 -31.26
C VAL A 482 -3.67 -20.98 -31.66
N LEU A 483 -3.76 -21.93 -30.72
CA LEU A 483 -4.23 -23.30 -31.00
C LEU A 483 -5.64 -23.31 -31.59
N LYS A 484 -6.55 -22.51 -31.02
CA LYS A 484 -7.90 -22.32 -31.59
C LYS A 484 -7.89 -21.78 -33.01
N ARG A 485 -6.95 -20.87 -33.34
CA ARG A 485 -6.82 -20.30 -34.70
C ARG A 485 -6.16 -21.25 -35.68
N LEU A 486 -5.41 -22.24 -35.21
CA LEU A 486 -4.87 -23.35 -35.97
C LEU A 486 -5.88 -24.52 -36.15
N ASN A 487 -7.07 -24.41 -35.56
CA ASN A 487 -8.06 -25.50 -35.46
C ASN A 487 -7.58 -26.73 -34.67
N GLU A 488 -6.56 -26.59 -33.82
CA GLU A 488 -6.04 -27.64 -32.95
C GLU A 488 -6.81 -27.68 -31.62
N TYR A 489 -8.11 -27.99 -31.69
CA TYR A 489 -9.01 -27.90 -30.52
C TYR A 489 -8.76 -28.95 -29.45
N GLU A 490 -8.30 -30.15 -29.82
CA GLU A 490 -7.94 -31.19 -28.85
C GLU A 490 -6.67 -30.82 -28.04
N GLU A 491 -5.63 -30.31 -28.71
CA GLU A 491 -4.44 -29.79 -28.02
C GLU A 491 -4.80 -28.57 -27.14
N ALA A 492 -5.66 -27.67 -27.66
CA ALA A 492 -6.16 -26.54 -26.88
C ALA A 492 -6.92 -27.00 -25.63
N LEU A 493 -7.74 -28.05 -25.73
CA LEU A 493 -8.49 -28.63 -24.64
C LEU A 493 -7.55 -29.16 -23.55
N GLU A 494 -6.60 -30.01 -23.93
CA GLU A 494 -5.64 -30.60 -23.00
C GLU A 494 -4.79 -29.53 -22.31
N PHE A 495 -4.23 -28.60 -23.10
CA PHE A 495 -3.42 -27.51 -22.61
C PHE A 495 -4.21 -26.59 -21.65
N THR A 496 -5.47 -26.28 -21.97
CA THR A 496 -6.31 -25.43 -21.10
C THR A 496 -6.64 -26.13 -19.78
N ARG A 497 -6.93 -27.44 -19.80
CA ARG A 497 -7.17 -28.23 -18.58
C ARG A 497 -5.94 -28.24 -17.67
N LYS A 498 -4.74 -28.43 -18.24
CA LYS A 498 -3.46 -28.34 -17.51
C LYS A 498 -3.26 -26.92 -16.95
N SER A 499 -3.51 -25.89 -17.75
CA SER A 499 -3.33 -24.49 -17.38
C SER A 499 -4.24 -24.02 -16.23
N ILE A 500 -5.49 -24.49 -16.16
CA ILE A 500 -6.40 -24.15 -15.04
C ILE A 500 -5.85 -24.65 -13.70
N LYS A 501 -5.12 -25.78 -13.68
CA LYS A 501 -4.47 -26.27 -12.47
C LYS A 501 -3.35 -25.32 -12.01
N LEU A 502 -2.59 -24.75 -12.95
CA LEU A 502 -1.50 -23.81 -12.67
C LEU A 502 -2.00 -22.44 -12.21
N VAL A 503 -3.10 -21.95 -12.79
CA VAL A 503 -3.66 -20.61 -12.49
C VAL A 503 -5.15 -20.68 -12.16
N PRO A 504 -5.53 -21.29 -11.01
CA PRO A 504 -6.91 -21.65 -10.71
C PRO A 504 -7.83 -20.44 -10.48
N ASN A 505 -7.27 -19.25 -10.26
CA ASN A 505 -8.00 -18.03 -9.92
C ASN A 505 -8.19 -17.08 -11.12
N VAL A 506 -8.01 -17.57 -12.36
CA VAL A 506 -8.16 -16.77 -13.58
C VAL A 506 -9.41 -17.20 -14.36
N LEU A 507 -10.50 -16.43 -14.21
CA LEU A 507 -11.80 -16.72 -14.85
C LEU A 507 -11.68 -16.88 -16.37
N ASP A 508 -10.94 -15.98 -17.04
CA ASP A 508 -10.82 -15.99 -18.51
C ASP A 508 -10.32 -17.34 -19.06
N ILE A 509 -9.39 -18.00 -18.36
CA ILE A 509 -8.82 -19.29 -18.80
C ILE A 509 -9.85 -20.41 -18.65
N ARG A 510 -10.66 -20.38 -17.58
CA ARG A 510 -11.78 -21.32 -17.41
C ARG A 510 -12.87 -21.09 -18.46
N LEU A 511 -13.14 -19.84 -18.82
CA LEU A 511 -14.08 -19.53 -19.90
C LEU A 511 -13.57 -19.98 -21.27
N TYR A 512 -12.25 -19.94 -21.53
CA TYR A 512 -11.70 -20.54 -22.75
C TYR A 512 -11.94 -22.06 -22.81
N LEU A 513 -11.86 -22.78 -21.68
CA LEU A 513 -12.19 -24.20 -21.63
C LEU A 513 -13.66 -24.46 -22.00
N VAL A 514 -14.57 -23.66 -21.45
CA VAL A 514 -16.00 -23.72 -21.81
C VAL A 514 -16.19 -23.47 -23.30
N ASP A 515 -15.57 -22.42 -23.84
CA ASP A 515 -15.66 -22.07 -25.26
C ASP A 515 -15.12 -23.21 -26.16
N ILE A 516 -14.09 -23.94 -25.72
CA ILE A 516 -13.55 -25.13 -26.43
C ILE A 516 -14.53 -26.30 -26.37
N TYR A 517 -15.10 -26.62 -25.20
CA TYR A 517 -16.10 -27.69 -25.08
C TYR A 517 -17.35 -27.44 -25.93
N ILE A 518 -17.83 -26.20 -25.99
CA ILE A 518 -18.96 -25.81 -26.86
C ILE A 518 -18.62 -26.09 -28.33
N HIS A 519 -17.39 -25.76 -28.76
CA HIS A 519 -16.94 -26.00 -30.13
C HIS A 519 -16.88 -27.49 -30.46
N LEU A 520 -16.36 -28.31 -29.54
CA LEU A 520 -16.28 -29.77 -29.66
C LEU A 520 -17.63 -30.49 -29.43
N ARG A 521 -18.74 -29.75 -29.30
CA ARG A 521 -20.08 -30.29 -29.00
C ARG A 521 -20.20 -31.08 -27.69
N GLN A 522 -19.24 -30.90 -26.76
CA GLN A 522 -19.26 -31.51 -25.44
C GLN A 522 -20.03 -30.64 -24.43
N LEU A 523 -21.34 -30.49 -24.63
CA LEU A 523 -22.16 -29.52 -23.89
C LEU A 523 -22.24 -29.81 -22.38
N ASP A 524 -22.24 -31.07 -21.96
CA ASP A 524 -22.32 -31.44 -20.54
C ASP A 524 -21.02 -31.11 -19.79
N ASN A 525 -19.87 -31.26 -20.46
CA ASN A 525 -18.58 -30.81 -19.95
C ASN A 525 -18.54 -29.27 -19.83
N ALA A 526 -19.10 -28.56 -20.81
CA ALA A 526 -19.22 -27.10 -20.79
C ALA A 526 -20.08 -26.61 -19.62
N GLU A 527 -21.23 -27.25 -19.38
CA GLU A 527 -22.16 -26.94 -18.29
C GLU A 527 -21.52 -27.20 -16.91
N THR A 528 -20.86 -28.35 -16.76
CA THR A 528 -20.10 -28.70 -15.55
C THR A 528 -19.03 -27.64 -15.24
N GLU A 529 -18.29 -27.18 -16.24
CA GLU A 529 -17.28 -26.13 -16.04
C GLU A 529 -17.88 -24.75 -15.76
N ILE A 530 -19.06 -24.44 -16.30
CA ILE A 530 -19.83 -23.23 -15.95
C ILE A 530 -20.25 -23.26 -14.49
N MET A 531 -20.79 -24.37 -13.98
CA MET A 531 -21.16 -24.52 -12.58
C MET A 531 -19.94 -24.32 -11.66
N LYS A 532 -18.78 -24.88 -12.03
CA LYS A 532 -17.52 -24.65 -11.30
C LYS A 532 -17.09 -23.18 -11.36
N ALA A 533 -17.29 -22.49 -12.48
CA ALA A 533 -16.99 -21.07 -12.62
C ALA A 533 -17.92 -20.20 -11.76
N GLU A 534 -19.24 -20.48 -11.75
CA GLU A 534 -20.24 -19.79 -10.92
C GLU A 534 -19.91 -19.98 -9.43
N LYS A 535 -19.66 -21.21 -8.99
CA LYS A 535 -19.29 -21.51 -7.60
C LYS A 535 -18.06 -20.74 -7.14
N LYS A 536 -17.07 -20.55 -8.02
CA LYS A 536 -15.79 -19.93 -7.66
C LYS A 536 -15.75 -18.42 -7.83
N PHE A 537 -16.39 -17.88 -8.87
CA PHE A 537 -16.27 -16.47 -9.26
C PHE A 537 -17.59 -15.69 -9.16
N GLY A 538 -18.68 -16.36 -8.79
CA GLY A 538 -20.04 -15.82 -8.77
C GLY A 538 -20.63 -15.62 -10.17
N ASN A 539 -21.81 -15.01 -10.23
CA ASN A 539 -22.56 -14.80 -11.47
C ASN A 539 -22.06 -13.57 -12.24
N LYS A 540 -20.92 -13.70 -12.91
CA LYS A 540 -20.38 -12.65 -13.80
C LYS A 540 -21.10 -12.67 -15.15
N LYS A 541 -21.29 -11.49 -15.76
CA LYS A 541 -21.90 -11.33 -17.10
C LYS A 541 -21.27 -12.23 -18.16
N SER A 542 -19.96 -12.45 -18.09
CA SER A 542 -19.25 -13.34 -19.02
C SER A 542 -19.62 -14.82 -18.88
N ILE A 543 -19.95 -15.28 -17.67
CA ILE A 543 -20.40 -16.63 -17.36
C ILE A 543 -21.85 -16.82 -17.84
N ILE A 544 -22.73 -15.88 -17.47
CA ILE A 544 -24.15 -15.87 -17.90
C ILE A 544 -24.24 -15.98 -19.42
N LYS A 545 -23.46 -15.17 -20.15
CA LYS A 545 -23.43 -15.22 -21.61
C LYS A 545 -23.10 -16.61 -22.18
N ARG A 546 -22.17 -17.36 -21.57
CA ARG A 546 -21.84 -18.73 -22.04
C ARG A 546 -22.94 -19.71 -21.69
N LYS A 547 -23.56 -19.56 -20.53
CA LYS A 547 -24.72 -20.36 -20.10
C LYS A 547 -25.88 -20.23 -21.09
N ASP A 548 -26.19 -19.00 -21.50
CA ASP A 548 -27.24 -18.73 -22.50
C ASP A 548 -26.91 -19.36 -23.85
N ILE A 549 -25.64 -19.31 -24.29
CA ILE A 549 -25.18 -19.97 -25.51
C ILE A 549 -25.41 -21.49 -25.43
N ILE A 550 -25.01 -22.14 -24.33
CA ILE A 550 -25.21 -23.58 -24.13
C ILE A 550 -26.71 -23.93 -24.18
N ASN A 551 -27.55 -23.16 -23.48
CA ASN A 551 -29.00 -23.36 -23.45
C ASN A 551 -29.64 -23.20 -24.84
N ASN A 552 -29.21 -22.21 -25.62
CA ASN A 552 -29.72 -21.98 -26.97
C ASN A 552 -29.31 -23.11 -27.93
N ILE A 553 -28.09 -23.64 -27.82
CA ILE A 553 -27.64 -24.80 -28.61
C ILE A 553 -28.46 -26.05 -28.24
N LYS A 554 -28.74 -26.27 -26.95
CA LYS A 554 -29.60 -27.38 -26.51
C LYS A 554 -31.04 -27.23 -27.05
N LYS A 555 -31.61 -26.03 -27.01
CA LYS A 555 -32.98 -25.75 -27.51
C LYS A 555 -33.14 -25.94 -29.02
N THR A 556 -32.11 -25.61 -29.80
CA THR A 556 -32.12 -25.77 -31.27
C THR A 556 -31.91 -27.22 -31.73
N HIS A 557 -31.49 -28.11 -30.83
CA HIS A 557 -31.35 -29.55 -31.07
C HIS A 557 -32.39 -30.41 -30.33
N LEU A 558 -33.42 -29.80 -29.74
CA LEU A 558 -34.62 -30.55 -29.35
C LEU A 558 -35.37 -30.93 -30.63
N PRO A 559 -35.69 -32.22 -30.87
CA PRO A 559 -36.56 -32.59 -31.99
C PRO A 559 -37.92 -31.90 -31.82
N ASP A 560 -38.45 -31.36 -32.92
CA ASP A 560 -39.77 -30.73 -32.99
C ASP A 560 -40.83 -31.70 -32.41
N PRO A 561 -41.63 -31.30 -31.39
CA PRO A 561 -42.68 -32.16 -30.84
C PRO A 561 -43.70 -32.65 -31.86
N LYS A 562 -43.74 -32.07 -33.07
CA LYS A 562 -44.70 -32.40 -34.13
C LYS A 562 -44.27 -33.49 -35.12
N THR A 563 -43.14 -34.17 -34.93
CA THR A 563 -42.76 -35.35 -35.75
C THR A 563 -42.88 -36.68 -35.02
N LYS A 564 -43.91 -36.83 -34.16
CA LYS A 564 -44.44 -38.14 -33.79
C LYS A 564 -45.82 -38.34 -34.41
N GLN A 565 -45.84 -39.25 -35.39
CA GLN A 565 -46.99 -40.03 -35.84
C GLN A 565 -48.15 -39.25 -36.48
N ILE A 566 -48.12 -39.16 -37.81
CA ILE A 566 -49.30 -39.52 -38.61
C ILE A 566 -48.95 -40.87 -39.25
N SER A 567 -49.81 -41.85 -38.98
CA SER A 567 -49.85 -43.19 -39.57
C SER A 567 -49.93 -43.16 -41.09
#